data_AF-A0A285BGF7-F1
#
_entry.id   AF-A0A285BGF7-F1
#
_cell.length_a   1.000
_cell.length_b   1.000
_cell.length_c   1.000
_cell.angle_alpha   90.00
_cell.angle_beta   90.00
_cell.angle_gamma   90.00
#
_symmetry.space_group_name_H-M   'P 1'
#
loop_
_entity.id
_entity.type
_entity.pdbx_description
1 polymer ?
#
loop_
_entity_poly.entity_id
_entity_poly.type
_entity_poly.pdbx_seq_one_letter_code
_entity_poly.pdbx_strand_id
1 'polypeptide(L)' 'MITKEMIDRINFLYHKSKKDGLTEDEKLEQASLRKEYVKEIRNRVKEQLDNIEYVDEHECSDECCHHHNS' A
#
# COMPACT_ATOMS: atom_id res chain seq x y z
N MET A 1 10.13 8.32 4.50
CA MET A 1 8.78 8.50 5.11
C MET A 1 7.87 9.14 4.08
N ILE A 2 6.64 8.64 3.89
CA ILE A 2 5.67 9.24 2.97
C ILE A 2 5.00 10.44 3.64
N THR A 3 5.22 11.64 3.11
CA THR A 3 4.59 12.88 3.60
C THR A 3 3.43 13.31 2.70
N LYS A 4 2.49 14.07 3.27
CA LYS A 4 1.38 14.66 2.49
C LYS A 4 1.91 15.59 1.40
N GLU A 5 2.89 16.42 1.72
CA GLU A 5 3.55 17.33 0.78
C GLU A 5 4.11 16.60 -0.45
N MET A 6 4.72 15.42 -0.26
CA MET A 6 5.24 14.61 -1.36
C MET A 6 4.12 14.13 -2.29
N ILE A 7 2.99 13.68 -1.72
CA ILE A 7 1.82 13.24 -2.48
C ILE A 7 1.18 14.41 -3.23
N ASP A 8 1.01 15.56 -2.55
CA ASP A 8 0.42 16.76 -3.13
C ASP A 8 1.28 17.29 -4.29
N ARG A 9 2.61 17.24 -4.15
CA ARG A 9 3.54 17.62 -5.21
C ARG A 9 3.46 16.69 -6.41
N ILE A 10 3.39 15.37 -6.20
CA ILE A 10 3.22 14.38 -7.28
C ILE A 10 1.90 14.63 -8.03
N ASN A 11 0.82 14.91 -7.31
CA ASN A 11 -0.50 15.19 -7.89
C ASN A 11 -0.49 16.52 -8.67
N PHE A 12 0.12 17.57 -8.13
CA PHE A 12 0.30 18.85 -8.81
C PHE A 12 1.04 18.67 -10.15
N LEU A 13 2.18 17.98 -10.15
CA LEU A 13 2.96 17.70 -11.35
C LEU A 13 2.18 16.83 -12.35
N TYR A 14 1.36 15.89 -11.86
CA TYR A 14 0.48 15.08 -12.70
C TYR A 14 -0.61 15.91 -13.39
N HIS A 15 -1.28 16.81 -12.66
CA HIS A 15 -2.28 17.69 -13.27
C HIS A 15 -1.66 18.66 -14.27
N LYS A 16 -0.48 19.20 -13.95
CA LYS A 16 0.27 20.05 -14.87
C LYS A 16 0.66 19.31 -16.16
N SER A 17 1.15 18.07 -16.05
CA SER A 17 1.51 17.25 -17.21
C SER A 17 0.34 16.97 -18.15
N LYS A 18 -0.87 16.84 -17.59
CA LYS A 18 -2.10 16.60 -18.35
C LYS A 18 -2.64 17.84 -19.05
N LYS A 19 -2.42 19.03 -18.49
CA LYS A 19 -2.99 20.27 -18.99
C LYS A 19 -2.03 20.99 -19.94
N ASP A 20 -0.81 21.27 -19.46
CA ASP A 20 0.14 22.17 -20.12
C ASP A 20 1.44 21.44 -20.52
N GLY A 21 1.63 20.20 -20.04
CA GLY A 21 2.88 19.45 -20.18
C GLY A 21 3.85 19.72 -19.03
N LEU A 22 4.91 18.90 -18.94
CA LEU A 22 5.99 19.06 -17.96
C LEU A 22 7.26 19.49 -18.66
N THR A 23 8.02 20.38 -18.03
CA THR A 23 9.40 20.64 -18.43
C THR A 23 10.28 19.43 -18.05
N GLU A 24 11.48 19.35 -18.63
CA GLU A 24 12.41 18.24 -18.32
C GLU A 24 12.78 18.19 -16.83
N ASP A 25 12.99 19.35 -16.19
CA ASP A 25 13.29 19.44 -14.76
C ASP A 25 12.12 18.90 -13.91
N GLU A 26 10.89 19.24 -14.28
CA GLU A 26 9.70 18.78 -13.56
C GLU A 26 9.44 17.28 -13.77
N LYS A 27 9.79 16.73 -14.93
CA LYS A 27 9.77 15.28 -15.16
C LYS A 27 10.79 14.56 -14.28
N LEU A 28 11.99 15.11 -14.15
CA LEU A 28 13.03 14.57 -13.27
C LEU A 28 12.59 14.63 -11.80
N GLU A 29 12.00 15.75 -11.37
CA GLU A 29 11.42 15.90 -10.03
C GLU A 29 10.33 14.85 -9.80
N GLN A 30 9.37 14.73 -10.73
CA GLN A 30 8.29 13.76 -10.63
C GLN A 30 8.80 12.32 -10.59
N ALA A 31 9.82 11.98 -11.38
CA ALA A 31 10.41 10.66 -11.40
C ALA A 31 11.11 10.33 -10.08
N SER A 32 11.86 11.28 -9.52
CA SER A 32 12.51 11.14 -8.21
C SER A 32 11.48 10.91 -7.10
N LEU A 33 10.46 11.77 -7.02
CA LEU A 33 9.38 11.67 -6.02
C LEU A 33 8.62 10.35 -6.12
N ARG A 34 8.31 9.89 -7.34
CA ARG A 34 7.64 8.60 -7.56
C ARG A 34 8.52 7.42 -7.13
N LYS A 35 9.82 7.48 -7.39
CA LYS A 35 10.76 6.42 -7.01
C LYS A 35 10.84 6.30 -5.48
N GLU A 36 10.91 7.42 -4.80
CA GLU A 36 10.91 7.46 -3.33
C GLU A 36 9.59 6.96 -2.75
N TYR A 37 8.45 7.45 -3.26
CA TYR A 37 7.13 6.97 -2.86
C TYR A 37 6.98 5.44 -2.99
N VAL A 38 7.36 4.87 -4.14
CA VAL A 38 7.25 3.42 -4.38
C VAL A 38 8.18 2.63 -3.46
N LYS A 39 9.39 3.12 -3.18
CA LYS A 39 10.32 2.47 -2.25
C LYS A 39 9.70 2.39 -0.85
N GLU A 40 9.17 3.50 -0.35
CA GLU A 40 8.58 3.56 0.97
C GLU A 40 7.29 2.72 1.08
N ILE A 41 6.44 2.75 0.05
CA ILE A 41 5.25 1.89 -0.03
C ILE A 41 5.64 0.42 -0.01
N ARG A 42 6.66 0.01 -0.77
CA ARG A 42 7.12 -1.40 -0.79
C ARG A 42 7.61 -1.85 0.59
N ASN A 43 8.35 -0.99 1.29
CA ASN A 43 8.80 -1.30 2.65
C ASN A 43 7.61 -1.45 3.60
N ARG A 44 6.68 -0.49 3.59
CA ARG A 44 5.47 -0.55 4.41
C ARG A 44 4.61 -1.79 4.12
N VAL A 45 4.47 -2.17 2.86
CA VAL A 45 3.72 -3.39 2.48
C VAL A 45 4.42 -4.64 2.99
N LYS A 46 5.76 -4.72 2.88
CA LYS A 46 6.52 -5.84 3.46
C LYS A 46 6.34 -5.94 4.96
N GLU A 47 6.48 -4.83 5.67
CA GLU A 47 6.24 -4.76 7.12
C GLU A 47 4.82 -5.20 7.47
N GLN A 48 3.81 -4.78 6.70
CA GLN A 48 2.44 -5.23 6.92
C GLN A 48 2.27 -6.74 6.71
N LEU A 49 2.93 -7.34 5.72
CA LEU A 49 2.88 -8.78 5.47
C LEU A 49 3.64 -9.58 6.54
N ASP A 50 4.77 -9.08 7.03
CA ASP A 50 5.56 -9.71 8.09
C ASP A 50 4.82 -9.72 9.44
N ASN A 51 3.93 -8.74 9.66
CA ASN A 51 3.09 -8.66 10.87
C ASN A 51 1.74 -9.42 10.74
N ILE A 52 1.50 -10.16 9.66
CA ILE A 52 0.34 -11.04 9.57
C ILE A 52 0.62 -12.28 10.44
N GLU A 53 0.09 -12.26 11.66
CA GLU A 53 -0.06 -13.48 12.45
C GLU A 53 -1.17 -14.36 11.85
N TYR A 54 -0.90 -15.65 11.72
CA TYR A 54 -1.94 -16.65 11.48
C TYR A 54 -2.77 -16.76 12.75
N VAL A 55 -3.95 -16.14 12.74
CA VAL A 55 -4.95 -16.34 13.78
C VAL A 55 -5.56 -17.72 13.56
N ASP A 56 -4.97 -18.74 14.17
CA ASP A 56 -5.59 -20.06 14.27
C ASP A 56 -6.66 -20.00 15.37
N GLU A 57 -7.75 -19.27 15.09
CA GLU A 57 -8.98 -19.30 15.89
C GLU A 57 -9.73 -20.61 15.58
N HIS A 58 -9.11 -21.72 15.94
CA HIS A 58 -9.78 -23.01 16.06
C HIS A 58 -9.85 -23.41 17.53
N GLU A 59 -10.46 -22.56 18.37
CA GLU A 59 -11.23 -23.07 19.49
C GLU A 59 -12.54 -23.65 18.94
N CYS A 60 -12.42 -24.80 18.29
CA CYS A 60 -13.56 -25.69 18.13
C CYS A 60 -13.90 -26.16 19.55
N SER A 61 -14.77 -25.42 20.23
CA SER A 61 -15.55 -26.00 21.32
C SER A 61 -16.42 -27.05 20.65
N ASP A 62 -15.93 -28.29 20.66
CA ASP A 62 -16.60 -29.47 20.12
C ASP A 62 -17.95 -29.65 20.82
N GLU A 63 -18.96 -28.95 20.34
CA GLU A 63 -20.38 -29.27 20.51
C GLU A 63 -21.03 -29.62 19.16
N CYS A 64 -20.22 -30.12 18.23
CA CYS A 64 -20.69 -30.72 16.97
C CYS A 64 -20.29 -32.21 16.90
N CYS A 65 -20.61 -32.98 17.95
CA CYS A 65 -20.78 -34.42 17.81
C CYS A 65 -22.06 -34.69 17.01
N HIS A 66 -21.90 -35.01 15.72
CA HIS A 66 -22.95 -35.55 14.87
C HIS A 66 -23.60 -36.79 15.53
N HIS A 67 -24.81 -36.62 16.04
CA HIS A 67 -25.69 -37.72 16.39
C HIS A 67 -26.19 -38.37 15.10
N HIS A 68 -25.63 -39.53 14.74
CA HIS A 68 -26.32 -40.45 13.84
C HIS A 68 -27.12 -41.45 14.68
N ASN A 69 -28.41 -41.21 14.78
CA ASN A 69 -29.38 -42.14 15.33
C ASN A 69 -29.86 -43.06 14.20
N SER A 70 -29.44 -44.33 14.19
CA SER A 70 -30.08 -45.46 13.52
C SER A 70 -29.54 -46.78 14.06
#